data_AF-A0A382VVG0-F1
#
_entry.id   AF-A0A382VVG0-F1
#
_cell.length_a   1.000
_cell.length_b   1.000
_cell.length_c   1.000
_cell.angle_alpha   90.00
_cell.angle_beta   90.00
_cell.angle_gamma   90.00
#
_symmetry.space_group_name_H-M   'P 1'
#
loop_
_entity.id
_entity.type
_entity.pdbx_description
1 polymer ?
#
loop_
_entity_poly.entity_id
_entity_poly.type
_entity_poly.pdbx_seq_one_letter_code
_entity_poly.pdbx_strand_id
1 'polypeptide(L)'
;MGEVHILVAGENCQHVAEQAAAVDGVTKVIIANNPQYAHPLAEMLTPLIQSISGNYNHILAPSTTVGKNLLPRLAALLDVQQLSDISGIIDSDTFERPIYAGNAIATVKSTDAIKVITVRTTS
;
A
#
# COMPACT_ATOMS: atom_id res chain seq x y z
N MET A 1 -15.73 -3.14 -10.28
CA MET A 1 -14.82 -3.60 -9.21
C MET A 1 -13.42 -3.61 -9.80
N GLY A 2 -12.44 -3.04 -9.10
CA GLY A 2 -11.04 -3.03 -9.57
C GLY A 2 -10.37 -4.38 -9.32
N GLU A 3 -9.34 -4.70 -10.10
CA GLU A 3 -8.49 -5.86 -9.88
C GLU A 3 -7.56 -5.62 -8.67
N VAL A 4 -7.40 -6.63 -7.82
CA VAL A 4 -6.53 -6.55 -6.63
C VAL A 4 -5.32 -7.43 -6.84
N HIS A 5 -4.15 -6.82 -6.92
CA HIS A 5 -2.87 -7.53 -6.98
C HIS A 5 -2.13 -7.39 -5.65
N ILE A 6 -1.51 -8.47 -5.18
CA ILE A 6 -0.67 -8.46 -3.98
C ILE A 6 0.79 -8.61 -4.38
N LEU A 7 1.64 -7.73 -3.85
CA LEU A 7 3.10 -7.89 -3.91
C LEU A 7 3.59 -8.60 -2.63
N VAL A 8 4.27 -9.73 -2.81
CA VAL A 8 4.99 -10.44 -1.74
C VAL A 8 6.48 -10.30 -2.00
N ALA A 9 7.16 -9.47 -1.20
CA ALA A 9 8.60 -9.25 -1.28
C ALA A 9 9.26 -9.79 0.00
N GLY A 10 10.29 -10.63 -0.16
CA GLY A 10 10.97 -11.26 0.96
C GLY A 10 12.00 -12.30 0.52
N GLU A 11 12.56 -13.01 1.49
CA GLU A 11 13.37 -14.21 1.26
C GLU A 11 12.53 -15.46 1.56
N ASN A 12 12.59 -16.47 0.69
CA ASN A 12 11.85 -17.73 0.84
C ASN A 12 10.33 -17.53 1.01
N CYS A 13 9.77 -16.51 0.35
CA CYS A 13 8.39 -16.07 0.54
C CYS A 13 7.33 -16.83 -0.28
N GLN A 14 7.69 -17.98 -0.88
CA GLN A 14 6.79 -18.76 -1.73
C GLN A 14 5.51 -19.19 -1.00
N HIS A 15 5.63 -19.67 0.24
CA HIS A 15 4.49 -20.07 1.04
C HIS A 15 3.53 -18.89 1.33
N VAL A 16 4.09 -17.70 1.57
CA VAL A 16 3.29 -16.47 1.79
C VAL A 16 2.56 -16.07 0.51
N ALA A 17 3.19 -16.23 -0.65
CA ALA A 17 2.55 -15.96 -1.94
C ALA A 17 1.36 -16.89 -2.22
N GLU A 18 1.47 -18.16 -1.85
CA GLU A 18 0.36 -19.13 -1.95
C GLU A 18 -0.80 -18.74 -1.03
N GLN A 19 -0.50 -18.34 0.21
CA GLN A 19 -1.52 -17.83 1.14
C GLN A 19 -2.19 -16.56 0.62
N ALA A 20 -1.43 -15.62 0.04
CA ALA A 20 -1.95 -14.41 -0.55
C ALA A 20 -2.86 -14.69 -1.76
N ALA A 21 -2.53 -15.70 -2.57
CA ALA A 21 -3.34 -16.10 -3.72
C ALA A 21 -4.68 -16.73 -3.32
N ALA A 22 -4.78 -17.28 -2.11
CA ALA A 22 -6.01 -17.86 -1.57
C ALA A 22 -6.97 -16.82 -0.96
N VAL A 23 -6.59 -15.55 -0.90
CA VAL A 23 -7.44 -14.47 -0.36
C VAL A 23 -8.51 -14.09 -1.37
N ASP A 24 -9.76 -14.04 -0.92
CA ASP A 24 -10.90 -13.65 -1.76
C ASP A 24 -10.70 -12.26 -2.38
N GLY A 25 -10.94 -12.19 -3.70
CA GLY A 25 -10.82 -10.96 -4.48
C GLY A 25 -9.42 -10.65 -5.03
N VAL A 26 -8.39 -11.41 -4.63
CA VAL A 26 -7.06 -11.28 -5.23
C VAL A 26 -7.04 -11.92 -6.61
N THR A 27 -6.67 -11.16 -7.64
CA THR A 27 -6.61 -11.63 -9.03
C THR A 27 -5.20 -12.03 -9.46
N LYS A 28 -4.16 -11.51 -8.79
CA LYS A 28 -2.76 -11.80 -9.10
C LYS A 28 -1.86 -11.63 -7.87
N VAL A 29 -0.86 -12.50 -7.74
CA VAL A 29 0.23 -12.33 -6.78
C VAL A 29 1.54 -12.10 -7.54
N ILE A 30 2.26 -11.05 -7.18
CA ILE A 30 3.58 -10.71 -7.69
C ILE A 30 4.59 -11.11 -6.61
N ILE A 31 5.55 -11.94 -6.97
CA ILE A 31 6.54 -12.48 -6.02
C ILE A 31 7.90 -11.85 -6.32
N ALA A 32 8.49 -11.22 -5.31
CA ALA A 32 9.86 -10.75 -5.32
C ALA A 32 10.65 -11.53 -4.25
N ASN A 33 11.09 -12.73 -4.61
CA ASN A 33 11.86 -13.61 -3.74
C ASN A 33 13.37 -13.38 -3.94
N ASN A 34 14.00 -12.67 -3.01
CA ASN A 34 15.43 -12.38 -3.04
C ASN A 34 15.95 -12.10 -1.62
N PRO A 35 17.14 -12.60 -1.23
CA PRO A 35 17.75 -12.32 0.07
C PRO A 35 17.86 -10.82 0.41
N GLN A 36 17.95 -9.94 -0.60
CA GLN A 36 17.97 -8.49 -0.40
C GLN A 36 16.70 -7.93 0.28
N TYR A 37 15.60 -8.68 0.23
CA TYR A 37 14.32 -8.35 0.83
C TYR A 37 14.06 -9.10 2.14
N ALA A 38 15.03 -9.86 2.66
CA ALA A 38 14.91 -10.60 3.93
C ALA A 38 14.52 -9.68 5.11
N HIS A 39 14.92 -8.42 5.04
CA HIS A 39 14.46 -7.38 5.95
C HIS A 39 13.66 -6.32 5.19
N PRO A 40 12.53 -5.84 5.73
CA PRO A 40 11.65 -4.88 5.06
C PRO A 40 12.23 -3.45 5.13
N LEU A 41 13.42 -3.25 4.58
CA LEU A 41 14.09 -1.95 4.48
C LEU A 41 13.44 -1.14 3.36
N ALA A 42 13.03 0.09 3.67
CA ALA A 42 12.36 0.94 2.68
C ALA A 42 13.28 1.28 1.50
N GLU A 43 14.59 1.41 1.71
CA GLU A 43 15.58 1.63 0.66
C GLU A 43 15.58 0.53 -0.40
N MET A 44 15.29 -0.71 0.00
CA MET A 44 15.27 -1.87 -0.89
C MET A 44 13.89 -2.10 -1.51
N LEU A 45 12.82 -1.95 -0.72
CA LEU A 45 11.45 -2.22 -1.16
C LEU A 45 10.87 -1.09 -2.02
N THR A 46 11.23 0.17 -1.77
CA THR A 46 10.63 1.30 -2.50
C THR A 46 10.94 1.25 -4.00
N PRO A 47 12.20 1.03 -4.45
CA PRO A 47 12.50 0.91 -5.88
C PRO A 47 11.76 -0.24 -6.56
N LEU A 48 11.58 -1.37 -5.86
CA LEU A 48 10.79 -2.50 -6.35
C LEU A 48 9.34 -2.06 -6.63
N ILE A 49 8.69 -1.42 -5.66
CA ILE A 49 7.29 -0.98 -5.82
C ILE A 49 7.19 0.11 -6.90
N GLN A 50 8.14 1.04 -6.94
CA GLN A 50 8.20 2.08 -7.96
C GLN A 50 8.25 1.48 -9.37
N SER A 51 9.06 0.43 -9.59
CA SER A 51 9.21 -0.21 -10.91
C SER A 51 7.91 -0.81 -11.47
N ILE A 52 6.97 -1.18 -10.60
CA ILE A 52 5.66 -1.76 -11.00
C ILE A 52 4.51 -0.76 -10.86
N SER A 53 4.73 0.38 -10.20
CA SER A 53 3.69 1.35 -9.82
C SER A 53 2.90 1.92 -11.00
N GLY A 54 3.53 2.09 -12.18
CA GLY A 54 2.88 2.65 -13.36
C GLY A 54 1.72 1.80 -13.93
N ASN A 55 1.58 0.56 -13.47
CA ASN A 55 0.44 -0.31 -13.84
C ASN A 55 -0.77 -0.15 -12.90
N TYR A 56 -0.67 0.68 -11.86
CA TYR A 56 -1.67 0.81 -10.80
C TYR A 56 -2.07 2.26 -10.58
N ASN A 57 -3.35 2.48 -10.33
CA ASN A 57 -3.89 3.78 -9.90
C ASN A 57 -4.03 3.88 -8.37
N HIS A 58 -3.93 2.76 -7.64
CA HIS A 58 -3.96 2.71 -6.18
C HIS A 58 -2.87 1.76 -5.67
N ILE A 59 -2.10 2.23 -4.69
CA ILE A 59 -1.07 1.46 -4.00
C ILE A 59 -1.37 1.56 -2.51
N LEU A 60 -1.75 0.43 -1.92
CA LEU A 60 -2.17 0.37 -0.53
C LEU A 60 -1.23 -0.51 0.30
N ALA A 61 -1.04 -0.13 1.56
CA ALA A 61 -0.41 -0.97 2.57
C ALA A 61 -1.17 -0.87 3.89
N PRO A 62 -1.13 -1.89 4.75
CA PRO A 62 -1.65 -1.75 6.11
C PRO A 62 -0.83 -0.69 6.86
N SER A 63 -1.48 0.04 7.77
CA SER A 63 -0.88 1.13 8.55
C SER A 63 0.03 0.65 9.69
N THR A 64 0.92 -0.29 9.39
CA THR A 64 1.96 -0.83 10.26
C THR A 64 3.23 -0.01 10.20
N THR A 65 4.23 -0.31 11.04
CA THR A 65 5.55 0.33 10.99
C THR A 65 6.18 0.25 9.60
N VAL A 66 6.04 -0.89 8.90
CA VAL A 66 6.57 -1.06 7.54
C VAL A 66 5.82 -0.17 6.55
N GLY A 67 4.48 -0.21 6.53
CA GLY A 67 3.68 0.60 5.62
C GLY A 67 3.91 2.10 5.80
N LYS A 68 3.99 2.58 7.05
CA LYS A 68 4.25 3.99 7.39
C LYS A 68 5.68 4.44 7.08
N ASN A 69 6.64 3.51 7.04
CA ASN A 69 8.01 3.83 6.64
C ASN A 69 8.17 3.83 5.11
N LEU A 70 7.47 2.92 4.41
CA LEU A 70 7.61 2.67 2.98
C LEU A 70 6.83 3.64 2.10
N LEU A 71 5.55 3.82 2.37
CA LEU A 71 4.65 4.51 1.45
C LEU A 71 4.89 6.03 1.32
N PRO A 72 5.25 6.77 2.38
CA PRO A 72 5.63 8.19 2.20
C PRO A 72 6.85 8.36 1.29
N ARG A 73 7.83 7.44 1.35
CA ARG A 73 9.00 7.46 0.47
C ARG A 73 8.61 7.18 -0.98
N LEU A 74 7.74 6.20 -1.21
CA LEU A 74 7.21 5.91 -2.54
C LEU A 74 6.42 7.09 -3.12
N ALA A 75 5.54 7.69 -2.32
CA ALA A 75 4.73 8.83 -2.75
C ALA A 75 5.59 10.02 -3.17
N ALA A 76 6.64 10.32 -2.41
CA ALA A 76 7.61 11.36 -2.77
C ALA A 76 8.33 11.07 -4.10
N LEU A 77 8.68 9.81 -4.37
CA LEU A 77 9.31 9.42 -5.64
C LEU A 77 8.35 9.47 -6.85
N LEU A 78 7.05 9.36 -6.61
CA LEU A 78 6.01 9.44 -7.63
C LEU A 78 5.43 10.85 -7.78
N ASP A 79 5.88 11.81 -6.96
CA ASP A 79 5.38 13.18 -6.88
C ASP A 79 3.85 13.24 -6.61
N VAL A 80 3.38 12.45 -5.65
CA VAL A 80 1.97 12.40 -5.23
C VAL A 80 1.82 12.53 -3.72
N GLN A 81 0.63 12.92 -3.26
CA GLN A 81 0.35 12.98 -1.84
C GLN A 81 0.15 11.58 -1.25
N GLN A 82 0.81 11.30 -0.13
CA GLN A 82 0.53 10.11 0.66
C GLN A 82 -0.68 10.34 1.57
N LEU A 83 -1.63 9.40 1.52
CA LEU A 83 -2.85 9.38 2.33
C LEU A 83 -2.68 8.39 3.50
N SER A 84 -2.33 8.92 4.68
CA SER A 84 -2.05 8.11 5.87
C SER A 84 -3.28 7.78 6.70
N ASP A 85 -3.27 6.57 7.29
CA ASP A 85 -4.21 6.13 8.32
C ASP A 85 -5.67 6.24 7.88
N ILE A 86 -5.96 5.91 6.62
CA ILE A 86 -7.33 5.91 6.08
C ILE A 86 -8.17 4.88 6.85
N SER A 87 -9.32 5.34 7.35
CA SER A 87 -10.31 4.53 8.08
C SER A 87 -11.56 4.24 7.25
N GLY A 88 -11.79 4.99 6.17
CA GLY A 88 -12.95 4.82 5.29
C GLY A 88 -12.63 5.19 3.85
N ILE A 89 -13.22 4.46 2.91
CA ILE A 89 -13.13 4.73 1.47
C ILE A 89 -14.54 5.06 1.00
N ILE A 90 -14.77 6.30 0.57
CA ILE A 90 -16.07 6.75 0.07
C ILE A 90 -16.20 6.41 -1.42
N ASP A 91 -15.16 6.74 -2.19
CA ASP A 91 -15.06 6.44 -3.62
C ASP A 91 -13.57 6.29 -4.06
N SER A 92 -13.30 6.27 -5.36
CA SER A 92 -11.94 6.08 -5.90
C SER A 92 -10.95 7.19 -5.57
N ASP A 93 -11.44 8.38 -5.23
CA ASP A 93 -10.61 9.56 -5.04
C ASP A 93 -10.84 10.21 -3.67
N THR A 94 -11.86 9.77 -2.92
CA THR A 94 -12.32 10.36 -1.66
C THR A 94 -12.22 9.37 -0.50
N PHE A 95 -11.51 9.79 0.55
CA PHE A 95 -11.14 8.94 1.69
C PHE A 95 -11.42 9.67 3.01
N GLU A 96 -11.64 8.89 4.06
CA GLU A 96 -11.79 9.39 5.42
C GLU A 96 -10.58 8.99 6.27
N ARG A 97 -10.10 9.93 7.09
CA ARG A 97 -9.06 9.66 8.08
C ARG A 97 -9.31 10.38 9.41
N PRO A 98 -9.01 9.72 10.53
CA PRO A 98 -9.04 10.36 11.83
C PRO A 98 -7.91 11.38 11.95
N ILE A 99 -8.23 12.54 12.51
CA ILE A 99 -7.31 13.61 12.89
C ILE A 99 -7.53 13.95 14.38
N TYR A 100 -6.62 14.73 14.97
CA TYR A 100 -6.68 15.11 16.39
C TYR A 100 -6.88 13.90 17.33
N ALA A 101 -6.04 12.88 17.18
CA ALA A 101 -6.10 11.63 17.94
C ALA A 101 -7.46 10.89 17.85
N GLY A 102 -8.19 11.06 16.74
CA GLY A 102 -9.47 10.38 16.50
C GLY A 102 -10.70 11.19 16.91
N ASN A 103 -10.54 12.39 17.45
CA ASN A 103 -11.66 13.24 17.87
C ASN A 103 -12.40 13.91 16.70
N ALA A 104 -11.80 13.95 15.51
CA ALA A 104 -12.45 14.42 14.30
C ALA A 104 -12.08 13.53 13.12
N ILE A 105 -13.01 13.40 12.17
CA ILE A 105 -12.80 12.70 10.91
C ILE A 105 -12.68 13.74 9.80
N ALA A 106 -11.60 13.65 9.03
CA ALA A 106 -11.39 14.48 7.85
C ALA A 106 -11.71 13.66 6.60
N THR A 107 -12.53 14.25 5.73
CA THR A 107 -12.75 13.76 4.37
C THR A 107 -11.75 14.43 3.44
N VAL A 108 -10.93 13.64 2.74
CA VAL A 108 -9.89 14.11 1.84
C VAL A 108 -10.16 13.56 0.45
N LYS A 109 -10.20 14.45 -0.55
CA LYS A 109 -10.27 14.09 -1.96
C LYS A 109 -8.91 14.32 -2.61
N SER A 110 -8.29 13.28 -3.15
CA SER A 110 -7.02 13.38 -3.89
C SER A 110 -7.29 13.60 -5.38
N THR A 111 -6.51 14.49 -5.99
CA THR A 111 -6.50 14.72 -7.44
C THR A 111 -5.33 14.02 -8.13
N ASP A 112 -4.51 13.28 -7.39
CA ASP A 112 -3.31 12.63 -7.91
C ASP A 112 -3.68 11.43 -8.79
N ALA A 113 -2.84 11.15 -9.80
CA ALA A 113 -3.06 10.03 -10.72
C ALA A 113 -2.97 8.68 -9.99
N ILE A 114 -2.03 8.56 -9.04
CA ILE A 114 -1.81 7.35 -8.23
C ILE A 114 -2.07 7.67 -6.76
N LYS A 115 -2.94 6.88 -6.13
CA LYS A 115 -3.30 7.05 -4.72
C LYS A 115 -2.41 6.14 -3.88
N VAL A 116 -1.51 6.74 -3.10
CA VAL A 116 -0.62 6.00 -2.20
C VAL A 116 -1.17 6.07 -0.78
N ILE A 117 -1.68 4.96 -0.26
CA ILE A 117 -2.55 4.93 0.92
C ILE A 117 -2.04 3.95 1.99
N THR A 118 -1.98 4.37 3.26
CA THR A 118 -1.98 3.41 4.37
C THR A 118 -3.38 3.26 4.96
N VAL A 119 -3.83 2.02 5.11
CA VAL A 119 -5.17 1.69 5.63
C VAL A 119 -5.07 1.19 7.06
N ARG A 120 -5.90 1.74 7.95
CA ARG A 120 -6.00 1.23 9.32
C ARG A 120 -6.72 -0.13 9.30
N THR A 121 -6.08 -1.17 9.81
CA THR A 121 -6.63 -2.54 9.80
C THR A 121 -7.58 -2.82 10.95
N THR A 122 -7.66 -1.93 11.94
CA THR A 122 -8.54 -2.01 13.12
C THR A 122 -9.45 -0.80 13.17
N SER A 123 -10.72 -1.00 13.54
CA SER A 123 -11.67 0.09 13.84
C SER A 123 -11.25 0.90 15.06
#